data_AF-A0A5S9NZZ3-F1
#
_entry.id   AF-A0A5S9NZZ3-F1
#
_cell.length_a   1.000
_cell.length_b   1.000
_cell.length_c   1.000
_cell.angle_alpha   90.00
_cell.angle_beta   90.00
_cell.angle_gamma   90.00
#
_symmetry.space_group_name_H-M   'P 1'
#
loop_
_entity.id
_entity.type
_entity.pdbx_description
1 polymer ?
#
loop_
_entity_poly.entity_id
_entity_poly.type
_entity_poly.pdbx_seq_one_letter_code
_entity_poly.pdbx_strand_id
1 'polypeptide(L)'
;METLRHLVGRGWLRTGGLTASTAEYDLIVRRRKSGPKTGEVLISGRVASESWVFADYPSGRGMLTLEDGTSYPVRLSRRTSTEADFDVLPPFKALVPA
;
A
#
# COMPACT_ATOMS: atom_id res chain seq x y z
N MET A 1 -8.99 16.21 -6.37
CA MET A 1 -7.86 15.55 -5.66
C MET A 1 -6.58 16.06 -6.27
N GLU A 2 -5.50 16.13 -5.49
CA GLU A 2 -4.15 16.43 -5.96
C GLU A 2 -3.24 15.25 -5.69
N THR A 3 -2.45 14.84 -6.67
CA THR A 3 -1.38 13.85 -6.46
C THR A 3 -0.16 14.58 -5.90
N LEU A 4 0.26 14.21 -4.69
CA LEU A 4 1.46 14.77 -4.05
C LEU A 4 2.72 14.01 -4.43
N ARG A 5 2.61 12.69 -4.57
CA ARG A 5 3.73 11.80 -4.82
C ARG A 5 3.24 10.50 -5.45
N HIS A 6 4.06 9.92 -6.32
CA HIS A 6 3.89 8.61 -6.91
C HIS A 6 5.18 7.84 -6.70
N LEU A 7 5.11 6.66 -6.11
CA LEU A 7 6.25 5.79 -5.86
C LEU A 7 6.00 4.44 -6.51
N VAL A 8 6.94 3.99 -7.32
CA VAL A 8 6.99 2.64 -7.87
C VAL A 8 8.30 2.02 -7.41
N GLY A 9 8.25 0.78 -6.95
CA GLY A 9 9.46 0.13 -6.46
C GLY A 9 9.24 -1.32 -6.05
N ARG A 10 10.28 -1.89 -5.45
CA ARG A 10 10.30 -3.25 -4.93
C ARG A 10 10.45 -3.24 -3.42
N GLY A 11 9.75 -4.16 -2.77
CA GLY A 11 9.68 -4.22 -1.33
C GLY A 11 9.28 -5.60 -0.83
N TRP A 12 8.83 -5.63 0.42
CA TRP A 12 8.40 -6.86 1.08
C TRP A 12 6.96 -6.73 1.54
N LEU A 13 6.14 -7.70 1.19
CA LEU A 13 4.76 -7.81 1.65
C LEU A 13 4.64 -8.94 2.67
N ARG A 14 4.04 -8.63 3.82
CA ARG A 14 3.63 -9.62 4.81
C ARG A 14 2.13 -9.57 5.00
N THR A 15 1.43 -10.64 4.66
CA THR A 15 0.01 -10.84 4.99
C THR A 15 -0.10 -11.60 6.31
N GLY A 16 -1.24 -11.50 7.00
CA GLY A 16 -1.41 -12.03 8.36
C GLY A 16 -1.03 -13.51 8.48
N GLY A 17 0.08 -13.79 9.17
CA GLY A 17 0.55 -15.15 9.46
C GLY A 17 1.48 -15.78 8.43
N LEU A 18 1.74 -15.14 7.28
CA LEU A 18 2.64 -15.67 6.24
C LEU A 18 4.04 -15.07 6.34
N THR A 19 5.03 -15.81 5.83
CA THR A 19 6.39 -15.32 5.58
C THR A 19 6.34 -14.12 4.64
N ALA A 20 7.26 -13.16 4.84
CA ALA A 20 7.34 -12.02 3.92
C ALA A 20 7.70 -12.51 2.50
N SER A 21 7.00 -11.98 1.50
CA SER A 21 7.30 -12.19 0.09
C SER A 21 7.84 -10.90 -0.51
N THR A 22 8.75 -11.02 -1.47
CA THR A 22 9.06 -9.93 -2.41
C THR A 22 7.79 -9.50 -3.13
N ALA A 23 7.67 -8.18 -3.34
CA ALA A 23 6.55 -7.59 -4.04
C ALA A 23 6.96 -6.29 -4.76
N GLU A 24 6.36 -6.05 -5.92
CA GLU A 24 6.38 -4.78 -6.64
C GLU A 24 5.18 -3.95 -6.21
N TYR A 25 5.38 -2.66 -5.95
CA TYR A 25 4.31 -1.74 -5.58
C TYR A 25 4.25 -0.55 -6.53
N ASP A 26 3.03 -0.07 -6.74
CA ASP A 26 2.69 1.21 -7.36
C ASP A 26 1.78 1.96 -6.39
N LEU A 27 2.31 3.01 -5.75
CA LEU A 27 1.69 3.76 -4.67
C LEU A 27 1.48 5.22 -5.05
N ILE A 28 0.26 5.72 -4.85
CA ILE A 28 -0.10 7.12 -5.11
C ILE A 28 -0.53 7.79 -3.81
N VAL A 29 0.15 8.88 -3.46
CA VAL A 29 -0.21 9.77 -2.35
C VAL A 29 -1.06 10.91 -2.91
N ARG A 30 -2.30 11.02 -2.44
CA ARG A 30 -3.25 12.05 -2.86
C ARG A 30 -3.73 12.90 -1.68
N ARG A 31 -3.89 14.20 -1.91
CA ARG A 31 -4.51 15.14 -0.97
C ARG A 31 -5.85 15.63 -1.50
N ARG A 32 -6.86 15.66 -0.63
CA ARG A 32 -8.18 16.22 -0.96
C ARG A 32 -8.10 17.75 -0.97
N LYS A 33 -8.42 18.36 -2.12
CA LYS A 33 -8.37 19.82 -2.36
C LYS A 33 -9.65 20.58 -1.99
N SER A 34 -10.77 19.89 -1.83
CA SER A 34 -12.07 20.53 -1.62
C SER A 34 -13.03 19.67 -0.80
N GLY A 35 -14.04 20.32 -0.23
CA GLY A 35 -15.10 19.70 0.57
C GLY A 35 -14.75 19.57 2.07
N PRO A 36 -15.62 18.91 2.85
CA PRO A 36 -15.53 18.86 4.32
C PRO A 36 -14.29 18.14 4.87
N LYS A 37 -13.57 17.41 4.01
CA LYS A 37 -12.31 16.72 4.36
C LYS A 37 -11.10 17.29 3.62
N THR A 38 -11.13 18.58 3.26
CA THR A 38 -9.99 19.25 2.62
C THR A 38 -8.74 19.07 3.49
N GLY A 39 -7.62 18.71 2.86
CA GLY A 39 -6.38 18.36 3.56
C GLY A 39 -6.23 16.88 3.90
N GLU A 40 -7.29 16.06 3.83
CA GLU A 40 -7.21 14.60 4.02
C GLU A 40 -6.24 13.99 3.01
N VAL A 41 -5.27 13.22 3.51
CA VAL A 41 -4.32 12.46 2.72
C VAL A 41 -4.81 11.02 2.60
N LEU A 42 -4.87 10.53 1.37
CA LEU A 42 -5.20 9.16 1.02
C LEU A 42 -4.00 8.57 0.29
N ILE A 43 -3.57 7.39 0.71
CA ILE A 43 -2.46 6.69 0.10
C ILE A 43 -2.93 5.31 -0.28
N SER A 44 -2.95 5.04 -1.57
CA SER A 44 -3.43 3.77 -2.10
C SER A 44 -2.68 3.40 -3.37
N GLY A 45 -2.77 2.12 -3.73
CA GLY A 45 -1.94 1.59 -4.77
C GLY A 45 -2.27 0.15 -5.15
N ARG A 46 -1.40 -0.42 -5.96
CA ARG A 46 -1.39 -1.84 -6.33
C ARG A 46 -0.11 -2.49 -5.86
N VAL A 47 -0.22 -3.73 -5.44
CA VAL A 47 0.93 -4.56 -5.09
C VAL A 47 0.83 -5.89 -5.82
N ALA A 48 1.93 -6.30 -6.46
CA ALA A 48 2.09 -7.60 -7.11
C ALA A 48 3.17 -8.38 -6.36
N SER A 49 2.83 -9.55 -5.86
CA SER A 49 3.73 -10.45 -5.14
C SER A 49 4.27 -11.52 -6.09
N GLU A 50 5.54 -11.89 -5.93
CA GLU A 50 6.14 -13.01 -6.68
C GLU A 50 5.59 -14.38 -6.23
N SER A 51 4.85 -14.41 -5.12
CA SER A 51 4.23 -15.60 -4.54
C SER A 51 2.70 -15.48 -4.53
N TRP A 52 2.03 -16.62 -4.36
CA TRP A 52 0.57 -16.74 -4.37
C TRP A 52 -0.06 -16.32 -3.04
N VAL A 53 0.50 -15.29 -2.39
CA VAL A 53 0.15 -14.86 -1.02
C VAL A 53 -1.32 -14.43 -0.89
N PHE A 54 -2.00 -14.15 -2.01
CA PHE A 54 -3.40 -13.77 -2.03
C PHE A 54 -4.35 -14.91 -2.41
N ALA A 55 -3.85 -16.10 -2.75
CA ALA A 55 -4.71 -17.24 -3.09
C ALA A 55 -5.70 -17.56 -1.96
N ASP A 56 -5.21 -17.60 -0.72
CA ASP A 56 -6.02 -17.86 0.48
C ASP A 56 -6.28 -16.59 1.31
N TYR A 57 -5.88 -15.42 0.81
CA TYR A 57 -6.02 -14.14 1.48
C TYR A 57 -6.88 -13.16 0.64
N PRO A 58 -8.22 -13.25 0.70
CA PRO A 58 -9.11 -12.45 -0.14
C PRO A 58 -9.07 -10.96 0.22
N SER A 59 -8.91 -10.62 1.50
CA SER A 59 -8.72 -9.25 1.97
C SER A 59 -8.28 -9.24 3.43
N GLY A 60 -7.72 -8.13 3.89
CA GLY A 60 -7.42 -7.93 5.31
C GLY A 60 -6.31 -6.91 5.54
N ARG A 61 -5.66 -7.01 6.70
CA ARG A 61 -4.48 -6.19 7.03
C ARG A 61 -3.17 -6.92 6.77
N GLY A 62 -2.24 -6.22 6.13
CA GLY A 62 -0.86 -6.64 5.96
C GLY A 62 0.14 -5.55 6.34
N MET A 63 1.41 -5.82 6.07
CA MET A 63 2.51 -4.88 6.21
C MET A 63 3.24 -4.80 4.87
N LEU A 64 3.33 -3.61 4.29
CA LEU A 64 4.13 -3.33 3.11
C LEU A 64 5.39 -2.60 3.54
N THR A 65 6.54 -3.19 3.29
CA THR A 65 7.84 -2.56 3.48
C THR A 65 8.33 -2.05 2.13
N LEU A 66 8.58 -0.75 2.05
CA LEU A 66 9.08 -0.11 0.84
C LEU A 66 10.58 -0.37 0.65
N GLU A 67 11.12 0.07 -0.48
CA GLU A 67 12.53 -0.11 -0.84
C GLU A 67 13.48 0.56 0.16
N ASP A 68 13.07 1.68 0.77
CA ASP A 68 13.84 2.38 1.80
C ASP A 68 13.82 1.68 3.18
N GLY A 69 13.17 0.52 3.28
CA GLY A 69 13.03 -0.26 4.51
C GLY A 69 11.89 0.20 5.43
N THR A 70 11.16 1.26 5.07
CA THR A 70 10.04 1.74 5.88
C THR A 70 8.83 0.83 5.72
N SER A 71 8.28 0.35 6.83
CA SER A 71 7.11 -0.51 6.85
C SER A 71 5.83 0.27 7.17
N TYR A 72 4.78 0.01 6.40
CA TYR A 72 3.46 0.57 6.62
C TYR A 72 2.39 -0.51 6.77
N PRO A 73 1.49 -0.37 7.77
CA PRO A 73 0.31 -1.20 7.81
C PRO A 73 -0.58 -0.84 6.61
N VAL A 74 -1.03 -1.86 5.89
CA VAL A 74 -1.90 -1.70 4.71
C VAL A 74 -3.17 -2.52 4.89
N ARG A 75 -4.27 -2.02 4.33
CA ARG A 75 -5.44 -2.85 4.02
C ARG A 75 -5.29 -3.34 2.59
N LEU A 76 -5.42 -4.65 2.38
CA LEU A 76 -5.28 -5.32 1.10
C LEU A 76 -6.65 -5.83 0.65
N SER A 77 -6.93 -5.68 -0.63
CA SER A 77 -8.12 -6.21 -1.31
C SER A 77 -7.65 -6.96 -2.56
N ARG A 78 -7.87 -8.28 -2.58
CA ARG A 78 -7.37 -9.15 -3.64
C ARG A 78 -7.94 -8.78 -5.01
N ARG A 79 -7.07 -8.79 -6.03
CA ARG A 79 -7.45 -8.78 -7.45
C ARG A 79 -7.25 -10.16 -8.07
N THR A 80 -6.08 -10.76 -7.88
CA THR A 80 -5.70 -12.09 -8.37
C THR A 80 -4.99 -12.87 -7.25
N SER A 81 -4.51 -14.08 -7.50
CA SER A 81 -3.71 -14.83 -6.52
C SER A 81 -2.36 -14.17 -6.19
N THR A 82 -1.88 -13.25 -7.03
CA THR A 82 -0.58 -12.56 -6.90
C THR A 82 -0.71 -11.04 -6.82
N GLU A 83 -1.89 -10.47 -7.01
CA GLU A 83 -2.11 -9.02 -6.96
C GLU A 83 -3.20 -8.59 -5.98
N ALA A 84 -3.00 -7.43 -5.36
CA ALA A 84 -4.00 -6.76 -4.55
C ALA A 84 -3.98 -5.23 -4.76
N ASP A 85 -5.14 -4.60 -4.65
CA ASP A 85 -5.21 -3.17 -4.35
C ASP A 85 -4.93 -2.98 -2.85
N PHE A 86 -4.33 -1.87 -2.48
CA PHE A 86 -4.08 -1.56 -1.09
C PHE A 86 -4.35 -0.11 -0.72
N ASP A 87 -4.71 0.10 0.55
CA ASP A 87 -4.74 1.40 1.20
C ASP A 87 -3.75 1.39 2.36
N VAL A 88 -2.86 2.37 2.43
CA VAL A 88 -2.01 2.54 3.61
C VAL A 88 -2.89 3.00 4.76
N LEU A 89 -2.66 2.44 5.94
CA LEU A 89 -3.32 2.83 7.19
C LEU A 89 -2.45 3.86 7.93
N PRO A 90 -3.05 4.89 8.57
CA PRO A 90 -2.29 5.86 9.34
C PRO A 90 -1.44 5.18 10.43
N PRO A 91 -0.25 5.73 10.78
CA PRO A 91 0.29 7.03 10.35
C PRO A 91 1.12 7.02 9.06
N PHE A 92 1.14 8.15 8.33
CA PHE A 92 1.77 8.29 6.99
C PHE A 92 3.02 9.19 6.92
N LYS A 93 3.61 9.57 8.06
CA LYS A 93 4.48 10.77 8.17
C LYS A 93 5.62 10.84 7.14
N ALA A 94 6.24 9.73 6.75
CA ALA A 94 7.34 9.73 5.78
C ALA A 94 6.91 9.73 4.29
N LEU A 95 5.63 9.46 3.98
CA LEU A 95 5.12 9.42 2.61
C LEU A 95 4.57 10.76 2.12
N VAL A 96 4.23 11.66 3.04
CA VAL A 96 3.70 12.99 2.72
C VAL A 96 4.89 13.97 2.62
N PRO A 97 5.15 14.57 1.44
CA PRO A 97 6.15 15.62 1.33
C PRO A 97 5.83 16.77 2.29
N ALA A 98 6.87 17.37 2.87
CA ALA A 98 6.77 18.56 3.72
C ALA A 98 6.17 19.75 2.94
#